data_AF-A0A759RTT5-F1
#
_entry.id   AF-A0A759RTT5-F1
#
_cell.length_a   1.000
_cell.length_b   1.000
_cell.length_c   1.000
_cell.angle_alpha   90.00
_cell.angle_beta   90.00
_cell.angle_gamma   90.00
#
_symmetry.space_group_name_H-M   'P 1'
#
loop_
_entity.id
_entity.type
_entity.pdbx_description
1 polymer ?
#
loop_
_entity_poly.entity_id
_entity_poly.type
_entity_poly.pdbx_seq_one_letter_code
_entity_poly.pdbx_strand_id
1 'polypeptide(L)'
;MSEFVNRIYSLRGRIKTKSRSLPVREKRYAKLVVNLLDDLMAHTTDMQDSVSRSAGLMDMSAGSLQLTVLKAVHYQWRERVYMSVLNKSNTIPAEDEHHCLLGRWYDGEGREKFGTLSAYIRLGEVHRKLHQAAAELAKEDMTHPGQERILKKLEVFESVSLAVIAALDALDDTIVNPGKVDRPPVSRSE
;
A
#
# COMPACT_ATOMS: atom_id res chain seq x y z
N MET A 1 15.49 6.48 -22.01
CA MET A 1 15.73 7.92 -21.75
C MET A 1 17.20 8.23 -21.40
N SER A 2 17.88 7.44 -20.57
CA SER A 2 19.30 7.65 -20.21
C SER A 2 20.25 7.79 -21.41
N GLU A 3 20.08 6.97 -22.45
CA GLU A 3 20.87 7.04 -23.68
C GLU A 3 20.69 8.37 -24.44
N PHE A 4 19.49 8.94 -24.44
CA PHE A 4 19.20 10.23 -25.07
C PHE A 4 19.87 11.38 -24.31
N VAL A 5 19.72 11.40 -22.98
CA VAL A 5 20.36 12.39 -22.11
C VAL A 5 21.88 12.33 -22.26
N ASN A 6 22.48 11.13 -22.25
CA ASN A 6 23.92 10.94 -22.47
C ASN A 6 24.40 11.45 -23.83
N ARG A 7 23.60 11.26 -24.89
CA ARG A 7 23.89 11.82 -26.22
C ARG A 7 23.90 13.34 -26.22
N ILE A 8 22.96 13.99 -25.51
CA ILE A 8 22.91 15.45 -25.37
C ILE A 8 24.14 15.97 -24.61
N TYR A 9 24.51 15.35 -23.49
CA TYR A 9 25.72 15.71 -22.74
C TYR A 9 26.99 15.64 -23.60
N SER A 10 27.13 14.55 -24.37
CA SER A 10 28.26 14.36 -25.30
C SER A 10 28.27 15.42 -26.41
N LEU A 11 27.12 15.69 -27.04
CA LEU A 11 26.99 16.69 -28.10
C LEU A 11 27.32 18.10 -27.59
N ARG A 12 26.78 18.47 -26.42
CA ARG A 12 27.05 19.74 -25.74
C ARG A 12 28.54 19.91 -25.46
N GLY A 13 29.21 18.88 -24.96
CA GLY A 13 30.66 18.86 -24.75
C GLY A 13 31.45 19.09 -26.04
N ARG A 14 31.10 18.37 -27.12
CA ARG A 14 31.77 18.49 -28.43
C ARG A 14 31.62 19.90 -29.02
N ILE A 15 30.42 20.47 -28.97
CA ILE A 15 30.15 21.83 -29.48
C ILE A 15 30.90 22.87 -28.64
N LYS A 16 30.89 22.73 -27.31
CA LYS A 16 31.62 23.63 -26.41
C LYS A 16 33.12 23.62 -26.70
N THR A 17 33.72 22.47 -26.92
CA THR A 17 35.15 22.35 -27.28
C THR A 17 35.44 22.97 -28.65
N LYS A 18 34.65 22.61 -29.67
CA LYS A 18 34.84 23.09 -31.05
C LYS A 18 34.58 24.60 -31.20
N SER A 19 33.73 25.18 -30.36
CA SER A 19 33.44 26.61 -30.40
C SER A 19 34.64 27.52 -30.09
N ARG A 20 35.65 27.01 -29.37
CA ARG A 20 36.84 27.78 -28.98
C ARG A 20 37.67 28.23 -30.19
N SER A 21 37.69 27.44 -31.27
CA SER A 21 38.46 27.69 -32.49
C SER A 21 37.69 28.46 -33.58
N LEU A 22 36.42 28.82 -33.36
CA LEU A 22 35.60 29.49 -34.37
C LEU A 22 35.85 31.02 -34.44
N PRO A 23 35.60 31.65 -35.61
CA PRO A 23 35.49 33.11 -35.76
C PRO A 23 34.47 33.74 -34.81
N VAL A 24 34.64 35.03 -34.48
CA VAL A 24 33.83 35.75 -33.46
C VAL A 24 32.33 35.68 -33.75
N ARG A 25 31.90 35.84 -35.01
CA ARG A 25 30.48 35.76 -35.39
C ARG A 25 29.89 34.37 -35.13
N GLU A 26 30.62 33.30 -35.47
CA GLU A 26 30.20 31.92 -35.29
C GLU A 26 30.23 31.48 -33.81
N LYS A 27 31.18 32.01 -33.03
CA LYS A 27 31.23 31.83 -31.56
C LYS A 27 29.93 32.24 -30.88
N ARG A 28 29.27 33.31 -31.36
CA ARG A 28 28.00 33.77 -30.80
C ARG A 28 26.89 32.72 -30.96
N TYR A 29 26.75 32.14 -32.16
CA TYR A 29 25.78 31.08 -32.42
C TYR A 29 26.10 29.79 -31.67
N ALA A 30 27.38 29.42 -31.60
CA ALA A 30 27.80 28.26 -30.82
C ALA A 30 27.46 28.41 -29.32
N LYS A 31 27.61 29.62 -28.77
CA LYS A 31 27.20 29.91 -27.38
C LYS A 31 25.69 29.78 -27.18
N LEU A 32 24.88 30.28 -28.11
CA LEU A 32 23.42 30.13 -28.07
C LEU A 32 23.01 28.65 -28.10
N VAL A 33 23.62 27.85 -28.98
CA VAL A 33 23.34 26.40 -29.06
C VAL A 33 23.73 25.69 -27.76
N VAL A 34 24.89 26.01 -27.17
CA VAL A 34 25.30 25.43 -25.88
C VAL A 34 24.32 25.79 -24.77
N ASN A 35 23.86 27.05 -24.70
CA ASN A 35 22.86 27.47 -23.71
C ASN A 35 21.52 26.72 -23.90
N LEU A 36 21.02 26.62 -25.13
CA LEU A 36 19.80 25.86 -25.42
C LEU A 36 19.92 24.38 -25.05
N LEU A 37 21.10 23.77 -25.24
CA LEU A 37 21.37 22.40 -24.81
C LEU A 37 21.41 22.30 -23.27
N ASP A 38 21.97 23.30 -22.58
CA ASP A 38 21.97 23.39 -21.12
C ASP A 38 20.53 23.48 -20.56
N ASP A 39 19.69 24.34 -21.15
CA ASP A 39 18.28 24.48 -20.78
C ASP A 39 17.49 23.18 -21.03
N LEU A 40 17.70 22.54 -22.18
CA LEU A 40 17.06 21.25 -22.50
C LEU A 40 17.47 20.15 -21.52
N MET A 41 18.75 20.07 -21.13
CA MET A 41 19.22 19.10 -20.12
C MET A 41 18.58 19.35 -18.75
N ALA A 42 18.47 20.62 -18.33
CA ALA A 42 17.81 20.98 -17.08
C ALA A 42 16.32 20.56 -17.11
N HIS A 43 15.58 20.97 -18.14
CA HIS A 43 14.16 20.63 -18.29
C HIS A 43 13.89 19.13 -18.40
N THR A 44 14.73 18.38 -19.10
CA THR A 44 14.57 16.91 -19.21
C THR A 44 14.83 16.20 -17.88
N THR A 45 15.79 16.69 -17.08
CA THR A 45 16.06 16.17 -15.73
C THR A 45 14.90 16.49 -14.79
N ASP A 46 14.42 17.74 -14.78
CA ASP A 46 13.26 18.15 -13.98
C ASP A 46 12.00 17.35 -14.34
N MET A 47 11.79 17.09 -15.64
CA MET A 47 10.69 16.26 -16.11
C MET A 47 10.82 14.82 -15.63
N GLN A 48 12.03 14.25 -15.69
CA GLN A 48 12.28 12.88 -15.19
C GLN A 48 12.00 12.77 -13.69
N ASP A 49 12.43 13.77 -12.91
CA ASP A 49 12.17 13.83 -11.46
C ASP A 49 10.69 14.02 -11.16
N SER A 50 9.99 14.85 -11.95
CA SER A 50 8.54 15.02 -11.84
C SER A 50 7.77 13.73 -12.12
N VAL A 51 8.11 13.03 -13.21
CA VAL A 51 7.49 11.75 -13.58
C VAL A 51 7.75 10.68 -12.52
N SER A 52 8.99 10.59 -12.02
CA SER A 52 9.36 9.60 -10.99
C SER A 52 8.60 9.85 -9.68
N ARG A 53 8.46 11.12 -9.26
CA ARG A 53 7.63 11.50 -8.11
C ARG A 53 6.16 11.17 -8.34
N SER A 54 5.63 11.49 -9.53
CA SER A 54 4.25 11.16 -9.88
C SER A 54 3.98 9.66 -9.82
N ALA A 55 4.90 8.84 -10.34
CA ALA A 55 4.79 7.39 -10.30
C ALA A 55 4.76 6.86 -8.85
N GLY A 56 5.61 7.40 -7.97
CA GLY A 56 5.61 7.06 -6.55
C GLY A 56 4.30 7.41 -5.85
N LEU A 57 3.76 8.61 -6.10
CA LEU A 57 2.45 9.02 -5.55
C LEU A 57 1.30 8.15 -6.06
N MET A 58 1.35 7.73 -7.33
CA MET A 58 0.35 6.84 -7.91
C MET A 58 0.39 5.46 -7.26
N ASP A 59 1.57 4.90 -7.03
CA ASP A 59 1.73 3.59 -6.38
C ASP A 59 1.24 3.63 -4.91
N MET A 60 1.61 4.69 -4.17
CA MET A 60 1.07 4.93 -2.82
C MET A 60 -0.46 5.03 -2.81
N SER A 61 -1.03 5.79 -3.75
CA SER A 61 -2.48 5.97 -3.88
C SER A 61 -3.19 4.67 -4.22
N ALA A 62 -2.60 3.85 -5.10
CA ALA A 62 -3.12 2.53 -5.44
C ALA A 62 -3.11 1.59 -4.23
N GLY A 63 -2.02 1.58 -3.45
CA GLY A 63 -1.93 0.81 -2.21
C GLY A 63 -2.99 1.21 -1.18
N SER A 64 -3.15 2.51 -0.93
CA SER A 64 -4.15 3.02 0.01
C SER A 64 -5.60 2.73 -0.43
N LEU A 65 -5.89 2.86 -1.73
CA LEU A 65 -7.18 2.49 -2.29
C LEU A 65 -7.47 0.99 -2.12
N GLN A 66 -6.47 0.14 -2.36
CA GLN A 66 -6.60 -1.31 -2.16
C GLN A 66 -6.96 -1.63 -0.70
N LEU A 67 -6.27 -1.02 0.27
CA LEU A 67 -6.60 -1.21 1.69
C LEU A 67 -8.00 -0.69 2.04
N THR A 68 -8.42 0.42 1.44
CA THR A 68 -9.79 0.95 1.59
C THR A 68 -10.85 -0.06 1.11
N VAL A 69 -10.62 -0.69 -0.04
CA VAL A 69 -11.50 -1.75 -0.57
C VAL A 69 -11.55 -2.94 0.38
N LEU A 70 -10.40 -3.37 0.93
CA LEU A 70 -10.35 -4.48 1.88
C LEU A 70 -11.11 -4.18 3.17
N LYS A 71 -10.98 -2.96 3.72
CA LYS A 71 -11.78 -2.50 4.88
C LYS A 71 -13.27 -2.55 4.57
N ALA A 72 -13.69 -2.05 3.41
CA ALA A 72 -15.10 -2.06 3.00
C ALA A 72 -15.67 -3.49 2.87
N VAL A 73 -14.94 -4.40 2.23
CA VAL A 73 -15.35 -5.81 2.09
C VAL A 73 -15.40 -6.52 3.45
N HIS A 74 -14.44 -6.24 4.35
CA HIS A 74 -14.47 -6.74 5.73
C HIS A 74 -15.71 -6.26 6.48
N TYR A 75 -16.05 -4.96 6.42
CA TYR A 75 -17.26 -4.45 7.05
C TYR A 75 -18.54 -5.09 6.50
N GLN A 76 -18.61 -5.28 5.19
CA GLN A 76 -19.75 -5.97 4.57
C GLN A 76 -19.86 -7.42 5.06
N TRP A 77 -18.73 -8.14 5.16
CA TRP A 77 -18.71 -9.51 5.67
C TRP A 77 -19.13 -9.58 7.13
N ARG A 78 -18.61 -8.68 7.97
CA ARG A 78 -18.99 -8.53 9.38
C ARG A 78 -20.50 -8.34 9.55
N GLU A 79 -21.10 -7.48 8.74
CA GLU A 79 -22.55 -7.26 8.76
C GLU A 79 -23.35 -8.53 8.47
N ARG A 80 -22.87 -9.38 7.54
CA ARG A 80 -23.52 -10.67 7.26
C ARG A 80 -23.48 -11.61 8.46
N VAL A 81 -22.39 -11.61 9.24
CA VAL A 81 -22.29 -12.38 10.49
C VAL A 81 -23.33 -11.88 11.50
N TYR A 82 -23.43 -10.56 11.69
CA TYR A 82 -24.44 -9.97 12.57
C TYR A 82 -25.87 -10.32 12.15
N MET A 83 -26.18 -10.14 10.87
CA MET A 83 -27.51 -10.44 10.33
C MET A 83 -27.86 -11.91 10.46
N SER A 84 -26.90 -12.83 10.31
CA SER A 84 -27.11 -14.25 10.55
C SER A 84 -27.54 -14.55 11.98
N VAL A 85 -26.90 -13.89 12.96
CA VAL A 85 -27.22 -14.08 14.39
C VAL A 85 -28.56 -13.43 14.74
N LEU A 86 -28.80 -12.19 14.29
CA LEU A 86 -30.05 -11.46 14.53
C LEU A 86 -31.26 -12.17 13.95
N ASN A 87 -31.13 -12.72 12.73
CA ASN A 87 -32.19 -13.46 12.06
C ASN A 87 -32.31 -14.92 12.52
N LYS A 88 -31.42 -15.38 13.40
CA LYS A 88 -31.39 -16.77 13.89
C LYS A 88 -31.32 -17.80 12.75
N SER A 89 -30.68 -17.46 11.65
CA SER A 89 -30.68 -18.28 10.41
C SER A 89 -29.40 -19.10 10.22
N ASN A 90 -28.37 -18.86 11.03
CA ASN A 90 -27.03 -19.47 10.91
C ASN A 90 -26.48 -19.47 9.46
N THR A 91 -26.56 -18.34 8.79
CA THR A 91 -26.04 -18.09 7.44
C THR A 91 -24.67 -17.41 7.49
N ILE A 92 -23.86 -17.73 8.50
CA ILE A 92 -22.49 -17.17 8.62
C ILE A 92 -21.67 -17.68 7.43
N PRO A 93 -20.98 -16.80 6.68
CA PRO A 93 -20.19 -17.22 5.54
C PRO A 93 -19.10 -18.21 5.96
N ALA A 94 -19.10 -19.40 5.38
CA ALA A 94 -18.10 -20.45 5.63
C ALA A 94 -16.79 -20.22 4.84
N GLU A 95 -16.49 -18.97 4.47
CA GLU A 95 -15.30 -18.66 3.70
C GLU A 95 -14.04 -18.97 4.50
N ASP A 96 -13.13 -19.72 3.90
CA ASP A 96 -11.80 -19.98 4.42
C ASP A 96 -10.96 -18.69 4.42
N GLU A 97 -10.11 -18.52 5.43
CA GLU A 97 -9.32 -17.30 5.63
C GLU A 97 -8.36 -17.01 4.48
N HIS A 98 -7.94 -18.00 3.70
CA HIS A 98 -7.10 -17.79 2.52
C HIS A 98 -7.91 -17.56 1.24
N HIS A 99 -9.20 -17.95 1.26
CA HIS A 99 -10.09 -17.84 0.10
C HIS A 99 -11.03 -16.63 0.16
N CYS A 100 -11.04 -15.86 1.24
CA CYS A 100 -11.73 -14.55 1.23
C CYS A 100 -10.91 -13.52 0.41
N LEU A 101 -11.49 -12.36 0.08
CA LEU A 101 -10.78 -11.34 -0.71
C LEU A 101 -9.50 -10.85 -0.01
N LEU A 102 -9.57 -10.65 1.32
CA LEU A 102 -8.42 -10.23 2.12
C LEU A 102 -7.36 -11.31 2.17
N GLY A 103 -7.75 -12.58 2.32
CA GLY A 103 -6.83 -13.73 2.31
C GLY A 103 -6.06 -13.87 1.01
N ARG A 104 -6.77 -13.82 -0.13
CA ARG A 104 -6.12 -13.87 -1.45
C ARG A 104 -5.14 -12.72 -1.67
N TRP A 105 -5.52 -11.52 -1.24
CA TRP A 105 -4.62 -10.36 -1.31
C TRP A 105 -3.43 -10.53 -0.35
N TYR A 106 -3.68 -11.01 0.86
CA TYR A 106 -2.66 -11.25 1.88
C TYR A 106 -1.60 -12.20 1.33
N ASP A 107 -1.98 -13.36 0.81
CA ASP A 107 -1.01 -14.35 0.34
C ASP A 107 -0.34 -14.01 -1.00
N GLY A 108 -0.94 -13.11 -1.79
CA GLY A 108 -0.41 -12.64 -3.07
C GLY A 108 0.27 -11.28 -2.97
N GLU A 109 -0.28 -10.28 -3.68
CA GLU A 109 0.29 -8.94 -3.82
C GLU A 109 0.65 -8.27 -2.48
N GLY A 110 -0.18 -8.46 -1.45
CA GLY A 110 0.06 -7.92 -0.12
C GLY A 110 1.37 -8.42 0.49
N ARG A 111 1.70 -9.70 0.32
CA ARG A 111 2.96 -10.29 0.79
C ARG A 111 4.16 -9.72 0.07
N GLU A 112 4.08 -9.60 -1.25
CA GLU A 112 5.16 -9.09 -2.09
C GLU A 112 5.51 -7.64 -1.74
N LYS A 113 4.50 -6.80 -1.49
CA LYS A 113 4.67 -5.37 -1.22
C LYS A 113 4.92 -5.05 0.25
N PHE A 114 4.26 -5.75 1.17
CA PHE A 114 4.17 -5.35 2.58
C PHE A 114 4.61 -6.43 3.57
N GLY A 115 5.10 -7.57 3.09
CA GLY A 115 5.39 -8.76 3.91
C GLY A 115 6.34 -8.55 5.09
N THR A 116 7.18 -7.51 5.05
CA THR A 116 8.14 -7.16 6.10
C THR A 116 7.60 -6.18 7.14
N LEU A 117 6.43 -5.58 6.91
CA LEU A 117 5.85 -4.57 7.79
C LEU A 117 5.15 -5.22 9.00
N SER A 118 5.39 -4.68 10.20
CA SER A 118 4.80 -5.19 11.45
C SER A 118 3.27 -5.23 11.40
N ALA A 119 2.65 -4.17 10.85
CA ALA A 119 1.20 -4.07 10.66
C ALA A 119 0.65 -5.17 9.75
N TYR A 120 1.37 -5.54 8.69
CA TYR A 120 0.99 -6.61 7.78
C TYR A 120 1.11 -8.00 8.47
N ILE A 121 2.18 -8.26 9.22
CA ILE A 121 2.32 -9.51 9.98
C ILE A 121 1.18 -9.65 10.99
N ARG A 122 0.89 -8.58 11.74
CA ARG A 122 -0.23 -8.53 12.68
C ARG A 122 -1.57 -8.78 12.00
N LEU A 123 -1.80 -8.21 10.82
CA LEU A 123 -3.03 -8.40 10.03
C LEU A 123 -3.33 -9.88 9.81
N GLY A 124 -2.34 -10.68 9.40
CA GLY A 124 -2.51 -12.12 9.19
C GLY A 124 -2.96 -12.85 10.46
N GLU A 125 -2.38 -12.50 11.61
CA GLU A 125 -2.74 -13.09 12.89
C GLU A 125 -4.20 -12.78 13.30
N VAL A 126 -4.60 -11.50 13.24
CA VAL A 126 -5.95 -11.08 13.64
C VAL A 126 -7.01 -11.53 12.62
N HIS A 127 -6.65 -11.63 11.34
CA HIS A 127 -7.52 -12.16 10.30
C HIS A 127 -7.86 -13.64 10.52
N ARG A 128 -6.86 -14.47 10.83
CA ARG A 128 -7.11 -15.87 11.21
C ARG A 128 -8.00 -16.00 12.44
N LYS A 129 -7.74 -15.19 13.48
CA LYS A 129 -8.56 -15.16 14.70
C LYS A 129 -10.02 -14.76 14.39
N LEU A 130 -10.25 -13.88 13.42
CA LEU A 130 -11.59 -13.46 13.01
C LEU A 130 -12.39 -14.62 12.44
N HIS A 131 -11.81 -15.33 11.47
CA HIS A 131 -12.46 -16.50 10.85
C HIS A 131 -12.71 -17.60 11.88
N GLN A 132 -11.78 -17.81 12.82
CA GLN A 132 -11.99 -18.73 13.95
C GLN A 132 -13.17 -18.31 14.85
N ALA A 133 -13.27 -17.02 15.21
CA ALA A 133 -14.37 -16.51 16.01
C ALA A 133 -15.74 -16.63 15.30
N ALA A 134 -15.78 -16.36 13.99
CA ALA A 134 -16.98 -16.56 13.17
C ALA A 134 -17.38 -18.04 13.08
N ALA A 135 -16.41 -18.95 12.92
CA ALA A 135 -16.67 -20.38 12.92
C ALA A 135 -17.23 -20.86 14.27
N GLU A 136 -16.77 -20.30 15.39
CA GLU A 136 -17.34 -20.60 16.71
C GLU A 136 -18.79 -20.10 16.85
N LEU A 137 -19.13 -18.95 16.28
CA LEU A 137 -20.53 -18.48 16.21
C LEU A 137 -21.38 -19.42 15.34
N ALA A 138 -20.83 -19.92 14.23
CA ALA A 138 -21.54 -20.80 13.31
C ALA A 138 -21.87 -22.18 13.90
N LYS A 139 -21.22 -22.57 15.00
CA LYS A 139 -21.50 -23.81 15.73
C LYS A 139 -22.68 -23.69 16.71
N GLU A 140 -23.17 -22.48 16.98
CA GLU A 140 -24.29 -22.30 17.92
C GLU A 140 -25.62 -22.73 17.29
N ASP A 141 -26.49 -23.32 18.10
CA ASP A 141 -27.86 -23.60 17.70
C ASP A 141 -28.68 -22.31 17.71
N MET A 142 -29.00 -21.81 16.52
CA MET A 142 -29.80 -20.60 16.34
C MET A 142 -31.31 -20.84 16.54
N THR A 143 -31.75 -22.10 16.58
CA THR A 143 -33.15 -22.50 16.83
C THR A 143 -33.51 -22.30 18.30
N HIS A 144 -32.59 -22.67 19.20
CA HIS A 144 -32.71 -22.50 20.65
C HIS A 144 -31.48 -21.78 21.23
N PRO A 145 -31.30 -20.48 20.92
CA PRO A 145 -30.07 -19.78 21.20
C PRO A 145 -29.84 -19.58 22.70
N GLY A 146 -28.69 -20.04 23.18
CA GLY A 146 -28.19 -19.65 24.50
C GLY A 146 -27.72 -18.19 24.46
N GLN A 147 -28.61 -17.24 24.74
CA GLN A 147 -28.38 -15.80 24.55
C GLN A 147 -27.06 -15.32 25.15
N GLU A 148 -26.74 -15.71 26.39
CA GLU A 148 -25.49 -15.32 27.04
C GLU A 148 -24.24 -15.85 26.32
N ARG A 149 -24.30 -17.08 25.78
CA ARG A 149 -23.17 -17.66 25.03
C ARG A 149 -22.96 -16.94 23.70
N ILE A 150 -24.05 -16.66 22.99
CA ILE A 150 -23.99 -15.94 21.72
C ILE A 150 -23.44 -14.52 21.93
N LEU A 151 -23.89 -13.82 22.97
CA LEU A 151 -23.38 -12.48 23.30
C LEU A 151 -21.86 -12.51 23.57
N LYS A 152 -21.37 -13.44 24.40
CA LYS A 152 -19.92 -13.57 24.65
C LYS A 152 -19.13 -13.87 23.37
N LYS A 153 -19.65 -14.73 22.49
CA LYS A 153 -19.01 -15.05 21.20
C LYS A 153 -19.02 -13.84 20.25
N LEU A 154 -20.10 -13.07 20.23
CA LEU A 154 -20.20 -11.82 19.46
C LEU A 154 -19.22 -10.75 19.96
N GLU A 155 -19.03 -10.62 21.28
CA GLU A 155 -18.04 -9.71 21.86
C GLU A 155 -16.62 -10.06 21.40
N VAL A 156 -16.25 -11.34 21.42
CA VAL A 156 -14.97 -11.82 20.91
C VAL A 156 -14.83 -11.54 19.42
N PHE A 157 -15.86 -11.86 18.63
CA PHE A 157 -15.88 -11.60 17.20
C PHE A 157 -15.70 -10.11 16.87
N GLU A 158 -16.41 -9.22 17.56
CA GLU A 158 -16.30 -7.77 17.33
C GLU A 158 -14.94 -7.24 17.74
N SER A 159 -14.41 -7.67 18.89
CA SER A 159 -13.07 -7.28 19.35
C SER A 159 -12.00 -7.62 18.32
N VAL A 160 -12.06 -8.84 17.75
CA VAL A 160 -11.11 -9.28 16.73
C VAL A 160 -11.35 -8.57 15.38
N SER A 161 -12.61 -8.34 15.01
CA SER A 161 -12.98 -7.56 13.82
C SER A 161 -12.42 -6.15 13.85
N LEU A 162 -12.52 -5.45 15.00
CA LEU A 162 -11.91 -4.15 15.19
C LEU A 162 -10.38 -4.21 15.11
N ALA A 163 -9.76 -5.30 15.59
CA ALA A 163 -8.33 -5.50 15.47
C ALA A 163 -7.85 -5.67 14.01
N VAL A 164 -8.66 -6.29 13.14
CA VAL A 164 -8.40 -6.36 11.69
C VAL A 164 -8.41 -4.97 11.06
N ILE A 165 -9.44 -4.17 11.36
CA ILE A 165 -9.52 -2.78 10.88
C ILE A 165 -8.32 -1.96 11.37
N ALA A 166 -7.99 -2.05 12.65
CA ALA A 166 -6.84 -1.32 13.20
C ALA A 166 -5.51 -1.73 12.55
N ALA A 167 -5.33 -3.01 12.19
CA ALA A 167 -4.14 -3.47 11.48
C ALA A 167 -4.10 -2.94 10.03
N LEU A 168 -5.25 -2.90 9.34
CA LEU A 168 -5.36 -2.30 8.01
C LEU A 168 -5.12 -0.78 8.04
N ASP A 169 -5.61 -0.08 9.06
CA ASP A 169 -5.35 1.36 9.26
C ASP A 169 -3.87 1.63 9.53
N ALA A 170 -3.22 0.85 10.40
CA ALA A 170 -1.79 0.99 10.67
C ALA A 170 -0.92 0.71 9.43
N LEU A 171 -1.34 -0.23 8.58
CA LEU A 171 -0.66 -0.51 7.32
C LEU A 171 -0.84 0.64 6.32
N ASP A 172 -2.05 1.19 6.22
CA ASP A 172 -2.37 2.34 5.37
C ASP A 172 -1.59 3.59 5.78
N ASP A 173 -1.50 3.86 7.08
CA ASP A 173 -0.67 4.92 7.64
C ASP A 173 0.81 4.77 7.26
N THR A 174 1.31 3.53 7.20
CA THR A 174 2.69 3.25 6.77
C THR A 174 2.89 3.52 5.28
N ILE A 175 1.90 3.20 4.46
CA ILE A 175 1.93 3.46 3.01
C ILE A 175 1.89 4.96 2.71
N VAL A 176 1.00 5.69 3.38
CA VAL A 176 0.82 7.13 3.17
C VAL A 176 1.96 7.93 3.83
N ASN A 177 2.47 7.47 4.97
CA ASN A 177 3.52 8.14 5.74
C ASN A 177 4.73 7.22 6.03
N PRO A 178 5.52 6.85 4.99
CA PRO A 178 6.63 5.90 5.13
C PRO A 178 7.72 6.36 6.11
N GLY A 179 7.80 7.65 6.43
CA GLY A 179 8.76 8.21 7.41
C GLY A 179 8.39 8.00 8.89
N LYS A 180 7.26 7.36 9.21
CA LYS A 180 6.73 7.24 10.58
C LYS A 180 6.86 5.83 11.20
N VAL A 181 7.47 4.86 10.52
CA VAL A 181 7.45 3.45 10.94
C VAL A 181 8.37 3.18 12.14
N ASP A 182 7.70 2.89 13.27
CA ASP A 182 7.93 1.77 14.19
C ASP A 182 9.40 1.35 14.40
N ARG A 183 10.13 2.15 15.19
CA ARG A 183 11.40 1.73 15.78
C ARG A 183 11.06 0.68 16.85
N PRO A 184 11.63 -0.55 16.81
CA PRO A 184 11.39 -1.52 17.88
C PRO A 184 11.80 -0.91 19.23
N PRO A 185 11.11 -1.25 20.34
CA PRO A 185 11.49 -0.75 21.65
C PRO A 185 12.94 -1.14 21.89
N VAL A 186 13.80 -0.12 22.02
CA VAL A 186 15.20 -0.31 22.42
C VAL A 186 15.13 -1.02 23.77
N SER A 187 15.56 -2.28 23.81
CA SER A 187 15.76 -2.99 25.06
C SER A 187 16.75 -2.17 25.88
N ARG A 188 16.25 -1.45 26.89
CA ARG A 188 17.11 -0.91 27.93
C ARG A 188 17.60 -2.11 28.74
N SER A 189 18.80 -2.56 28.41
CA SER A 189 19.64 -3.32 29.33
C SER A 189 20.13 -2.34 30.40
N GLU A 190 19.47 -2.36 31.55
CA GLU A 190 20.03 -2.00 32.85
C GLU A 190 20.20 -3.29 33.67
#